data_AF-A0A2D5XFP4-F1
#
_entry.id   AF-A0A2D5XFP4-F1
#
_cell.length_a   1.000
_cell.length_b   1.000
_cell.length_c   1.000
_cell.angle_alpha   90.00
_cell.angle_beta   90.00
_cell.angle_gamma   90.00
#
_symmetry.space_group_name_H-M   'P 1'
#
loop_
_entity.id
_entity.type
_entity.pdbx_description
1 polymer ?
#
loop_
_entity_poly.entity_id
_entity_poly.type
_entity_poly.pdbx_seq_one_letter_code
_entity_poly.pdbx_strand_id
1 'polypeptide(L)'
;MNFLKNTRISTIGWVFVFALAVAGGLLAASSFLTIENISTIKTTWNKFEESRSEKAAALSALHKEIGYGGMIHQFKNFVLRHDKDVIRIVNAKLGGSASAIARYRALDLNEAERKAIDDI
;
A
#
# COMPACT_ATOMS: atom_id res chain seq x y z
N MET A 1 -18.54 21.72 53.46
CA MET A 1 -17.96 23.04 53.77
C MET A 1 -18.35 24.00 52.64
N ASN A 2 -19.16 25.03 52.92
CA ASN A 2 -19.78 25.89 51.91
C ASN A 2 -18.78 26.94 51.35
N PHE A 3 -17.94 26.52 50.39
CA PHE A 3 -16.97 27.40 49.71
C PHE A 3 -17.61 28.50 48.84
N LEU A 4 -18.91 28.38 48.52
CA LEU A 4 -19.62 29.27 47.59
C LEU A 4 -20.35 30.43 48.28
N LYS A 5 -20.35 30.50 49.62
CA LYS A 5 -21.19 31.47 50.34
C LYS A 5 -20.65 32.91 50.33
N ASN A 6 -19.41 33.13 49.85
CA ASN A 6 -18.75 34.45 49.86
C ASN A 6 -17.95 34.76 48.58
N THR A 7 -18.21 34.07 47.47
CA THR A 7 -17.50 34.31 46.20
C THR A 7 -18.24 35.34 45.36
N ARG A 8 -17.55 36.42 44.95
CA ARG A 8 -18.10 37.41 44.00
C ARG A 8 -18.34 36.73 42.64
N ILE A 9 -19.43 37.08 41.96
CA ILE A 9 -19.80 36.55 40.63
C ILE A 9 -18.65 36.68 39.63
N SER A 10 -17.86 37.75 39.72
CA SER A 10 -16.68 37.97 38.89
C SER A 10 -15.57 36.92 39.06
N THR A 11 -15.41 36.34 40.26
CA THR A 11 -14.45 35.26 40.53
C THR A 11 -14.84 33.98 39.80
N ILE A 12 -16.14 33.66 39.75
CA ILE A 12 -16.66 32.49 39.04
C ILE A 12 -16.41 32.65 37.52
N GLY A 13 -16.63 33.85 36.98
CA GLY A 13 -16.33 34.16 35.58
C GLY A 13 -14.86 33.93 35.22
N TRP A 14 -13.92 34.40 36.05
CA TRP A 14 -12.49 34.17 35.83
C TRP A 14 -12.06 32.71 35.95
N VAL A 15 -12.62 31.97 36.91
CA VAL A 15 -12.38 30.51 37.03
C VAL A 15 -12.86 29.78 35.78
N PHE A 16 -14.01 30.17 35.24
CA PHE A 16 -14.55 29.58 34.00
C PHE A 16 -13.67 29.89 32.78
N VAL A 17 -13.22 31.14 32.62
CA VAL A 17 -12.29 31.53 31.55
C VAL A 17 -10.96 30.77 31.66
N PHE A 18 -10.43 30.64 32.87
CA PHE A 18 -9.20 29.90 33.10
C PHE A 18 -9.38 28.41 32.76
N ALA A 19 -10.49 27.79 33.17
CA ALA A 19 -10.80 26.41 32.83
C ALA A 19 -10.91 26.19 31.31
N LEU A 20 -11.55 27.12 30.59
CA LEU A 20 -11.63 27.08 29.13
C LEU A 20 -10.25 27.22 28.46
N ALA A 21 -9.41 28.13 28.95
CA ALA A 21 -8.06 28.31 28.43
C ALA A 21 -7.20 27.05 28.62
N VAL A 22 -7.29 26.41 29.79
CA VAL A 22 -6.60 25.15 30.07
C VAL A 22 -7.11 24.04 29.15
N ALA A 23 -8.43 23.90 28.99
CA ALA A 23 -9.02 22.89 28.10
C ALA A 23 -8.56 23.08 26.64
N GLY A 24 -8.58 24.33 26.14
CA GLY A 24 -8.08 24.64 24.79
C GLY A 24 -6.59 24.35 24.63
N GLY A 25 -5.78 24.68 25.64
CA GLY A 25 -4.35 24.37 25.65
C GLY A 25 -4.06 22.88 25.62
N LEU A 26 -4.80 22.08 26.40
CA LEU A 26 -4.70 20.62 26.39
C LEU A 26 -5.04 20.03 25.02
N LEU A 27 -6.11 20.51 24.38
CA LEU A 27 -6.51 20.06 23.03
C LEU A 27 -5.47 20.42 21.97
N ALA A 28 -4.90 21.63 22.04
CA ALA A 28 -3.84 22.05 21.13
C ALA A 28 -2.60 21.16 21.31
N ALA A 29 -2.15 20.96 22.56
CA ALA A 29 -0.99 20.13 22.88
C ALA A 29 -1.16 18.68 22.40
N SER A 30 -2.33 18.06 22.66
CA SER A 30 -2.61 16.71 22.15
C SER A 30 -2.62 16.64 20.63
N SER A 31 -3.12 17.68 19.96
CA SER A 31 -3.13 17.76 18.50
C SER A 31 -1.71 17.81 17.94
N PHE A 32 -0.83 18.64 18.52
CA PHE A 32 0.57 18.71 18.11
C PHE A 32 1.30 17.36 18.28
N LEU A 33 1.07 16.65 19.38
CA LEU A 33 1.65 15.31 19.62
C LEU A 33 1.12 14.26 18.62
N THR A 34 -0.10 14.43 18.09
CA THR A 34 -0.74 13.44 17.21
C THR A 34 -0.36 13.60 15.73
N ILE A 35 0.02 14.81 15.30
CA ILE A 35 0.32 15.12 13.89
C ILE A 35 1.52 14.29 13.36
N GLU A 36 2.55 14.05 14.17
CA GLU A 36 3.71 13.25 13.76
C GLU A 36 3.34 11.77 13.51
N ASN A 37 2.45 11.22 14.36
CA ASN A 37 1.95 9.85 14.20
C ASN A 37 1.08 9.71 12.95
N ILE A 38 0.22 10.70 12.66
CA ILE A 38 -0.61 10.70 11.45
C ILE A 38 0.26 10.75 10.18
N SER A 39 1.33 11.56 10.19
CA SER A 39 2.26 11.62 9.06
C SER A 39 2.91 10.27 8.79
N THR A 40 3.43 9.62 9.84
CA THR A 40 4.04 8.29 9.72
C THR A 40 3.06 7.25 9.18
N ILE A 41 1.83 7.20 9.71
CA ILE A 41 0.77 6.31 9.22
C ILE A 41 0.48 6.57 7.74
N LYS A 42 0.36 7.82 7.32
CA LYS A 42 0.09 8.19 5.92
C LYS A 42 1.22 7.73 5.00
N THR A 43 2.48 7.92 5.40
CA THR A 43 3.62 7.48 4.58
C THR A 43 3.70 5.95 4.45
N THR A 44 3.48 5.22 5.54
CA THR A 44 3.46 3.75 5.54
C THR A 44 2.28 3.22 4.71
N TRP A 45 1.11 3.84 4.84
CA TRP A 45 -0.07 3.49 4.04
C TRP A 45 0.16 3.69 2.54
N ASN A 46 0.75 4.83 2.16
CA ASN A 46 1.07 5.10 0.75
C ASN A 46 2.07 4.07 0.20
N LYS A 47 3.12 3.73 0.95
CA LYS A 47 4.09 2.69 0.54
C LYS A 47 3.42 1.31 0.40
N PHE A 48 2.51 0.98 1.31
CA PHE A 48 1.76 -0.28 1.24
C PHE A 48 0.86 -0.34 0.00
N GLU A 49 0.15 0.74 -0.31
CA GLU A 49 -0.71 0.81 -1.49
C GLU A 49 0.10 0.79 -2.80
N GLU A 50 1.23 1.50 -2.83
CA GLU A 50 2.18 1.47 -3.96
C GLU A 50 2.73 0.06 -4.19
N SER A 51 3.22 -0.61 -3.13
CA SER A 51 3.69 -1.99 -3.21
C SER A 51 2.62 -2.94 -3.73
N ARG A 52 1.37 -2.83 -3.25
CA ARG A 52 0.24 -3.62 -3.75
C ARG A 52 -0.06 -3.36 -5.23
N SER A 53 -0.03 -2.09 -5.64
CA SER A 53 -0.24 -1.70 -7.04
C SER A 53 0.82 -2.32 -7.94
N GLU A 54 2.10 -2.25 -7.53
CA GLU A 54 3.23 -2.83 -8.26
C GLU A 54 3.15 -4.36 -8.37
N LYS A 55 2.74 -5.04 -7.29
CA LYS A 55 2.49 -6.50 -7.29
C LYS A 55 1.41 -6.87 -8.29
N ALA A 56 0.27 -6.17 -8.26
CA ALA A 56 -0.84 -6.41 -9.18
C ALA A 56 -0.43 -6.16 -10.64
N ALA A 57 0.36 -5.12 -10.89
CA ALA A 57 0.87 -4.80 -12.22
C ALA A 57 1.81 -5.91 -12.75
N ALA A 58 2.73 -6.41 -11.92
CA ALA A 58 3.63 -7.49 -12.30
C ALA A 58 2.88 -8.82 -12.56
N LEU A 59 1.90 -9.16 -11.73
CA LEU A 59 1.01 -10.32 -11.96
C LEU A 59 0.19 -10.20 -13.24
N SER A 60 -0.37 -9.01 -13.51
CA SER A 60 -1.13 -8.74 -14.74
C SER A 60 -0.24 -8.88 -15.98
N ALA A 61 0.98 -8.35 -15.92
CA ALA A 61 1.98 -8.50 -16.97
C ALA A 61 2.32 -9.98 -17.20
N LEU A 62 2.57 -10.76 -16.14
CA LEU A 62 2.82 -12.19 -16.22
C LEU A 62 1.65 -12.94 -16.89
N HIS A 63 0.42 -12.65 -16.47
CA HIS A 63 -0.78 -13.27 -17.05
C HIS A 63 -0.89 -12.94 -18.54
N LYS A 64 -0.67 -11.68 -18.93
CA LYS A 64 -0.68 -11.26 -20.34
C LYS A 64 0.39 -11.94 -21.17
N GLU A 65 1.60 -12.10 -20.63
CA GLU A 65 2.72 -12.71 -21.34
C GLU A 65 2.60 -14.23 -21.45
N ILE A 66 1.98 -14.92 -20.48
CA ILE A 66 1.77 -16.38 -20.52
C ILE A 66 0.46 -16.78 -21.21
N GLY A 67 -0.64 -16.09 -20.92
CA GLY A 67 -2.01 -16.52 -21.21
C GLY A 67 -2.49 -16.24 -22.63
N TYR A 68 -3.75 -15.79 -22.77
CA TYR A 68 -4.38 -15.57 -24.06
C TYR A 68 -3.69 -14.45 -24.85
N GLY A 69 -3.22 -14.80 -26.06
CA GLY A 69 -2.42 -13.89 -26.90
C GLY A 69 -0.94 -13.83 -26.51
N GLY A 70 -0.57 -14.40 -25.37
CA GLY A 70 0.79 -14.61 -24.90
C GLY A 70 1.38 -15.95 -25.34
N MET A 71 2.34 -16.43 -24.56
CA MET A 71 3.17 -17.60 -24.83
C MET A 71 2.36 -18.84 -25.15
N ILE A 72 1.39 -19.21 -24.30
CA ILE A 72 0.59 -20.44 -24.48
C ILE A 72 -0.19 -20.38 -25.79
N HIS A 73 -0.76 -19.21 -26.14
CA HIS A 73 -1.50 -19.06 -27.39
C HIS A 73 -0.57 -19.22 -28.60
N GLN A 74 0.59 -18.55 -28.59
CA GLN A 74 1.53 -18.66 -29.71
C GLN A 74 2.12 -20.07 -29.82
N PHE A 75 2.41 -20.71 -28.69
CA PHE A 75 2.91 -22.08 -28.68
C PHE A 75 1.88 -23.06 -29.25
N LYS A 76 0.60 -22.92 -28.87
CA LYS A 76 -0.49 -23.68 -29.48
C LYS A 76 -0.52 -23.48 -31.00
N ASN A 77 -0.40 -22.25 -31.49
CA ASN A 77 -0.39 -21.98 -32.92
C ASN A 77 0.81 -22.59 -33.63
N PHE A 78 2.00 -22.56 -33.01
CA PHE A 78 3.19 -23.25 -33.50
C PHE A 78 2.95 -24.76 -33.64
N VAL A 79 2.42 -25.40 -32.60
CA VAL A 79 2.14 -26.86 -32.61
C VAL A 79 1.12 -27.22 -33.69
N LEU A 80 0.06 -26.43 -33.86
CA LEU A 80 -1.02 -26.74 -34.80
C LEU A 80 -0.67 -26.42 -36.27
N ARG A 81 0.15 -25.38 -36.51
CA ARG A 81 0.43 -24.88 -37.86
C ARG A 81 1.83 -25.27 -38.35
N HIS A 82 2.69 -25.75 -37.46
CA HIS A 82 4.10 -26.06 -37.72
C HIS A 82 4.91 -24.88 -38.31
N ASP A 83 4.41 -23.66 -38.13
CA ASP A 83 5.06 -22.43 -38.59
C ASP A 83 6.21 -22.06 -37.65
N LYS A 84 7.43 -22.35 -38.10
CA LYS A 84 8.65 -22.12 -37.32
C LYS A 84 8.89 -20.65 -36.97
N ASP A 85 8.32 -19.69 -37.69
CA ASP A 85 8.50 -18.28 -37.36
C ASP A 85 7.80 -17.89 -36.05
N VAL A 86 6.74 -18.62 -35.68
CA VAL A 86 5.99 -18.41 -34.42
C VAL A 86 6.87 -18.70 -33.20
N ILE A 87 7.89 -19.56 -33.31
CA ILE A 87 8.77 -19.90 -32.17
C ILE A 87 9.50 -18.68 -31.60
N ARG A 88 9.84 -17.71 -32.47
CA ARG A 88 10.48 -16.45 -32.04
C ARG A 88 9.53 -15.64 -31.15
N ILE A 89 8.24 -15.65 -31.46
CA ILE A 89 7.21 -14.96 -30.67
C ILE A 89 7.03 -15.69 -29.32
N VAL A 90 6.98 -17.03 -29.33
CA VAL A 90 6.92 -17.84 -28.09
C VAL A 90 8.09 -17.49 -27.16
N ASN A 91 9.32 -17.48 -27.68
CA ASN A 91 10.51 -17.14 -26.91
C ASN A 91 10.47 -15.70 -26.38
N ALA A 92 10.01 -14.74 -27.18
CA ALA A 92 9.84 -13.36 -26.72
C ALA A 92 8.81 -13.26 -25.57
N LYS A 93 7.70 -14.01 -25.65
CA LYS A 93 6.67 -14.08 -24.60
C LYS A 93 7.16 -14.79 -23.34
N LEU A 94 7.98 -15.83 -23.46
CA LEU A 94 8.68 -16.44 -22.33
C LEU A 94 9.61 -15.44 -21.65
N GLY A 95 10.39 -14.67 -22.41
CA GLY A 95 11.24 -13.61 -21.87
C GLY A 95 10.45 -12.52 -21.14
N GLY A 96 9.30 -12.10 -21.70
CA GLY A 96 8.38 -11.19 -21.02
C GLY A 96 7.84 -11.75 -19.70
N SER A 97 7.51 -13.04 -19.68
CA SER A 97 7.04 -13.74 -18.48
C SER A 97 8.13 -13.79 -17.40
N ALA A 98 9.36 -14.15 -17.77
CA ALA A 98 10.51 -14.18 -16.87
C ALA A 98 10.81 -12.77 -16.30
N SER A 99 10.70 -11.73 -17.12
CA SER A 99 10.84 -10.34 -16.68
C SER A 99 9.76 -9.93 -15.67
N ALA A 100 8.50 -10.32 -15.90
CA ALA A 100 7.41 -10.06 -14.95
C ALA A 100 7.62 -10.77 -13.61
N ILE A 101 8.09 -12.03 -13.63
CA ILE A 101 8.46 -12.78 -12.41
C ILE A 101 9.63 -12.09 -11.69
N ALA A 102 10.67 -11.67 -12.41
CA ALA A 102 11.80 -10.96 -11.83
C ALA A 102 11.38 -9.63 -11.19
N ARG A 103 10.47 -8.87 -11.81
CA ARG A 103 9.90 -7.66 -11.23
C ARG A 103 9.13 -7.97 -9.95
N TYR A 104 8.30 -9.01 -9.92
CA TYR A 104 7.58 -9.40 -8.71
C TYR A 104 8.54 -9.83 -7.60
N ARG A 105 9.59 -10.61 -7.92
CA ARG A 105 10.66 -11.04 -7.00
C ARG A 105 11.37 -9.87 -6.30
N ALA A 106 11.46 -8.71 -6.94
CA ALA A 106 12.13 -7.54 -6.41
C ALA A 106 11.26 -6.69 -5.44
N LEU A 107 9.98 -7.03 -5.28
CA LEU A 107 9.07 -6.33 -4.37
C LEU A 107 9.16 -6.89 -2.94
N ASP A 108 8.50 -6.23 -2.00
CA ASP A 108 8.44 -6.70 -0.60
C ASP A 108 7.52 -7.92 -0.49
N LEU A 109 8.11 -9.12 -0.48
CA LEU A 109 7.40 -10.39 -0.45
C LEU A 109 7.17 -10.88 0.97
N ASN A 110 5.93 -11.27 1.27
CA ASN A 110 5.62 -12.06 2.46
C ASN A 110 6.13 -13.50 2.31
N GLU A 111 6.09 -14.28 3.38
CA GLU A 111 6.63 -15.64 3.42
C GLU A 111 5.95 -16.58 2.41
N ALA A 112 4.63 -16.49 2.25
CA ALA A 112 3.89 -17.32 1.31
C ALA A 112 4.23 -16.98 -0.15
N GLU A 113 4.35 -15.68 -0.47
CA GLU A 113 4.75 -15.22 -1.80
C GLU A 113 6.17 -15.65 -2.15
N ARG A 114 7.11 -15.53 -1.19
CA ARG A 114 8.50 -15.97 -1.37
C ARG A 114 8.57 -17.46 -1.65
N LYS A 115 7.89 -18.27 -0.83
CA LYS A 115 7.82 -19.73 -1.02
C LYS A 115 7.23 -20.10 -2.38
N ALA A 116 6.13 -19.46 -2.78
CA ALA A 116 5.48 -19.73 -4.06
C ALA A 116 6.39 -19.39 -5.25
N ILE A 117 7.24 -18.39 -5.12
CA ILE A 117 8.14 -17.92 -6.16
C ILE A 117 9.42 -18.75 -6.25
N ASP A 118 9.90 -19.28 -5.13
CA ASP A 118 11.08 -20.15 -5.08
C ASP A 118 10.78 -21.58 -5.60
N ASP A 119 9.50 -21.95 -5.70
CA ASP A 119 9.01 -23.24 -6.23
C ASP A 119 8.82 -23.25 -7.77
N ILE A 120 9.20 -22.17 -8.46
CA ILE A 120 9.10 -22.01 -9.93
C ILE A 120 10.49 -22.02 -10.56
#